data_AF-A0AA49GDL2-F1
#
_entry.id   AF-A0AA49GDL2-F1
#
_cell.length_a   1.000
_cell.length_b   1.000
_cell.length_c   1.000
_cell.angle_alpha   90.00
_cell.angle_beta   90.00
_cell.angle_gamma   90.00
#
_symmetry.space_group_name_H-M   'P 1'
#
loop_
_entity.id
_entity.type
_entity.pdbx_description
1 polymer ?
#
loop_
_entity_poly.entity_id
_entity_poly.type
_entity_poly.pdbx_seq_one_letter_code
_entity_poly.pdbx_strand_id
1 'polypeptide(L)'
;MNDKKEMSITELFLYGAIQFIIAIMVLFNGFTYITNQFIVDGQVEGGPTKQKGLLAMLSLLEKGWWKYPIILIFGTIGYLMIREGRRKFLNRRK
;
A
#
# COMPACT_ATOMS: atom_id res chain seq x y z
N MET A 1 22.15 -3.10 21.63
CA MET A 1 22.01 -1.89 20.80
C MET A 1 21.14 -2.26 19.63
N ASN A 2 19.94 -1.69 19.55
CA ASN A 2 19.05 -1.91 18.41
C ASN A 2 19.44 -0.82 17.41
N ASP A 3 20.34 -1.13 16.48
CA ASP A 3 20.72 -0.25 15.38
C ASP A 3 19.47 -0.05 14.53
N LYS A 4 18.65 0.95 14.88
CA LYS A 4 17.58 1.46 14.04
C LYS A 4 18.27 2.04 12.82
N LYS A 5 18.49 1.17 11.82
CA LYS A 5 19.02 1.53 10.50
C LYS A 5 18.19 2.72 10.02
N GLU A 6 18.78 3.91 10.08
CA GLU A 6 18.10 5.12 9.68
C GLU A 6 17.73 4.97 8.20
N MET A 7 16.45 5.08 7.89
CA MET A 7 16.01 5.02 6.50
C MET A 7 16.67 6.15 5.71
N SER A 8 17.20 5.77 4.56
CA SER A 8 17.73 6.68 3.56
C SER A 8 16.62 7.59 3.03
N ILE A 9 17.00 8.76 2.51
CA ILE A 9 16.07 9.71 1.87
C ILE A 9 15.32 9.01 0.72
N THR A 10 16.04 8.24 -0.10
CA THR A 10 15.45 7.50 -1.22
C THR A 10 14.45 6.45 -0.75
N GLU A 11 14.75 5.75 0.36
CA GLU A 11 13.84 4.77 0.95
C GLU A 11 12.57 5.44 1.47
N LEU A 12 12.68 6.58 2.16
CA LEU A 12 11.51 7.33 2.65
C LEU A 12 10.58 7.76 1.52
N PHE A 13 11.12 8.25 0.41
CA PHE A 13 10.31 8.61 -0.76
C PHE A 13 9.71 7.38 -1.44
N LEU A 14 10.49 6.30 -1.63
CA LEU A 14 10.02 5.08 -2.27
C LEU A 14 8.90 4.42 -1.46
N TYR A 15 9.12 4.20 -0.17
CA TYR A 15 8.10 3.63 0.71
C TYR A 15 6.88 4.53 0.82
N GLY A 16 7.07 5.85 0.95
CA GLY A 16 5.97 6.80 0.96
C GLY A 16 5.12 6.74 -0.31
N ALA A 17 5.75 6.65 -1.48
CA ALA A 17 5.06 6.49 -2.76
C ALA A 17 4.32 5.16 -2.86
N ILE A 18 4.92 4.06 -2.40
CA ILE A 18 4.26 2.74 -2.36
C ILE A 18 3.00 2.78 -1.50
N GLN A 19 3.06 3.39 -0.29
CA GLN A 19 1.88 3.52 0.57
C GLN A 19 0.77 4.33 -0.10
N PHE A 20 1.15 5.39 -0.83
CA PHE A 20 0.21 6.21 -1.58
C PHE A 20 -0.45 5.43 -2.73
N ILE A 21 0.33 4.65 -3.47
CA ILE A 21 -0.18 3.78 -4.55
C ILE A 21 -1.16 2.76 -3.98
N ILE A 22 -0.83 2.11 -2.85
CA ILE A 22 -1.74 1.17 -2.18
C ILE A 22 -3.04 1.87 -1.78
N ALA A 23 -2.97 3.06 -1.19
CA ALA A 23 -4.15 3.84 -0.82
C ALA A 23 -5.03 4.18 -2.04
N ILE A 24 -4.42 4.59 -3.16
CA ILE A 24 -5.13 4.84 -4.42
C ILE A 24 -5.77 3.56 -4.95
N MET A 25 -5.05 2.44 -4.96
CA MET A 25 -5.59 1.16 -5.41
C MET A 25 -6.82 0.77 -4.59
N VAL A 26 -6.74 0.84 -3.25
CA VAL A 26 -7.87 0.55 -2.35
C VAL A 26 -9.05 1.51 -2.58
N LEU A 27 -8.79 2.80 -2.83
CA LEU A 27 -9.83 3.80 -3.08
C LEU A 27 -10.62 3.50 -4.37
N PHE A 28 -9.92 3.11 -5.43
CA PHE A 28 -10.49 2.89 -6.76
C PHE A 28 -10.76 1.42 -7.10
N ASN A 29 -10.86 0.55 -6.09
CA ASN A 29 -11.16 -0.88 -6.25
C ASN A 29 -10.15 -1.65 -7.13
N GLY A 30 -8.88 -1.27 -7.07
CA GLY A 30 -7.80 -1.84 -7.89
C GLY A 30 -7.54 -3.31 -7.57
N PHE A 31 -7.65 -3.73 -6.31
CA PHE A 31 -7.48 -5.14 -5.93
C PHE A 31 -8.66 -6.00 -6.38
N THR A 32 -9.87 -5.45 -6.41
CA THR A 32 -11.07 -6.09 -6.96
C THR A 32 -10.90 -6.32 -8.45
N TYR A 33 -10.39 -5.32 -9.17
CA TYR A 33 -10.08 -5.46 -10.59
C TYR A 33 -9.08 -6.60 -10.85
N ILE A 34 -7.98 -6.65 -10.09
CA ILE A 34 -6.98 -7.73 -10.20
C ILE A 34 -7.60 -9.08 -9.81
N THR A 35 -8.45 -9.10 -8.78
CA THR A 35 -9.12 -10.31 -8.29
C THR A 35 -10.04 -10.93 -9.34
N ASN A 36 -10.77 -10.10 -10.08
CA ASN A 36 -11.65 -10.56 -11.15
C ASN A 36 -10.88 -11.15 -12.35
N GLN A 37 -9.57 -10.89 -12.50
CA GLN A 37 -8.75 -11.46 -13.59
C GLN A 37 -8.37 -12.92 -13.34
N PHE A 38 -8.40 -13.40 -12.10
CA PHE A 38 -8.05 -14.79 -11.76
C PHE A 38 -9.19 -15.58 -11.13
N ILE A 39 -10.37 -14.98 -10.98
CA ILE A 39 -11.60 -15.67 -10.61
C ILE A 39 -12.37 -15.97 -11.89
N VAL A 40 -12.45 -17.25 -12.24
CA VAL A 40 -13.23 -17.77 -13.38
C VAL A 40 -14.36 -18.62 -12.81
N ASP A 41 -15.62 -18.28 -13.11
CA ASP A 41 -16.82 -18.98 -12.63
C ASP A 41 -16.89 -19.20 -11.10
N GLY A 42 -16.43 -18.19 -10.34
CA GLY A 42 -16.43 -18.25 -8.87
C GLY A 42 -15.33 -19.14 -8.27
N GLN A 43 -14.46 -19.71 -9.11
CA GLN A 43 -13.30 -20.49 -8.69
C GLN A 43 -12.00 -19.73 -9.01
N VAL A 44 -11.00 -19.89 -8.14
CA VAL A 44 -9.67 -19.31 -8.34
C VAL A 44 -8.92 -20.15 -9.35
N GLU A 45 -8.67 -19.60 -10.55
CA GLU A 45 -7.95 -20.29 -11.62
C GLU A 45 -6.55 -20.69 -11.12
N GLY A 46 -6.15 -21.96 -11.30
CA GLY A 46 -4.86 -22.47 -10.81
C GLY A 46 -4.77 -22.67 -9.30
N GLY A 47 -5.89 -22.67 -8.58
CA GLY A 47 -5.97 -23.03 -7.16
C GLY A 47 -5.63 -21.89 -6.17
N PRO A 48 -5.98 -22.07 -4.88
CA PRO A 48 -5.76 -21.07 -3.85
C PRO A 48 -4.28 -20.97 -3.49
N THR A 49 -3.67 -19.82 -3.75
CA THR A 49 -2.31 -19.49 -3.29
C THR A 49 -2.37 -18.37 -2.24
N LYS A 50 -1.32 -18.25 -1.40
CA LYS A 50 -1.23 -17.17 -0.39
C LYS A 50 -1.40 -15.78 -1.00
N GLN A 51 -0.85 -15.56 -2.19
CA GLN A 51 -0.94 -14.28 -2.91
C GLN A 51 -2.38 -13.99 -3.38
N LYS A 52 -3.04 -14.99 -4.00
CA LYS A 52 -4.43 -14.85 -4.46
C LYS A 52 -5.41 -14.67 -3.29
N GLY A 53 -5.16 -15.34 -2.16
CA GLY A 53 -5.93 -15.14 -0.92
C GLY A 53 -5.78 -13.72 -0.37
N LEU A 54 -4.57 -13.15 -0.39
CA LEU A 54 -4.33 -11.77 0.03
C LEU A 54 -5.09 -10.77 -0.88
N LEU A 55 -5.04 -10.98 -2.20
CA LEU A 55 -5.76 -10.16 -3.18
C LEU A 55 -7.28 -10.25 -2.99
N ALA A 56 -7.81 -11.46 -2.76
CA ALA A 56 -9.24 -11.65 -2.48
C ALA A 56 -9.68 -10.98 -1.17
N MET A 57 -8.86 -11.05 -0.12
CA MET A 57 -9.13 -10.33 1.14
C MET A 57 -9.14 -8.81 0.93
N LEU A 58 -8.20 -8.27 0.16
CA LEU A 58 -8.18 -6.85 -0.19
C LEU A 58 -9.37 -6.45 -1.07
N SER A 59 -9.81 -7.31 -1.99
CA SER A 59 -11.04 -7.11 -2.78
C SER A 59 -12.30 -7.04 -1.90
N LEU A 60 -12.41 -7.91 -0.88
CA LEU A 60 -13.50 -7.83 0.09
C LEU A 60 -13.47 -6.53 0.89
N LEU A 61 -12.26 -6.09 1.27
CA LEU A 61 -12.05 -4.82 1.96
C LEU A 61 -12.50 -3.62 1.13
N GLU A 62 -12.19 -3.61 -0.17
CA GLU A 62 -12.57 -2.53 -1.11
C GLU A 62 -14.08 -2.42 -1.34
N LYS A 63 -14.80 -3.53 -1.20
CA LYS A 63 -16.28 -3.55 -1.27
C LYS A 63 -16.94 -3.00 0.00
N GLY A 64 -16.20 -2.93 1.11
CA GLY A 64 -16.69 -2.44 2.39
C GLY A 64 -16.41 -0.95 2.63
N TRP A 65 -17.12 -0.36 3.58
CA TRP A 65 -16.86 1.00 4.07
C TRP A 65 -15.51 1.11 4.83
N TRP A 66 -14.98 -0.03 5.29
CA TRP A 66 -13.66 -0.13 5.95
C TRP A 66 -12.49 0.32 5.08
N LYS A 67 -12.67 0.45 3.76
CA LYS A 67 -11.61 0.98 2.89
C LYS A 67 -11.23 2.42 3.25
N TYR A 68 -12.18 3.27 3.64
CA TYR A 68 -11.92 4.68 3.92
C TYR A 68 -10.97 4.92 5.10
N PRO A 69 -11.16 4.29 6.29
CA PRO A 69 -10.19 4.43 7.39
C PRO A 69 -8.81 3.87 7.02
N ILE A 70 -8.74 2.82 6.20
CA ILE A 70 -7.47 2.27 5.72
C ILE A 70 -6.76 3.25 4.78
N ILE A 71 -7.48 3.83 3.82
CA ILE A 71 -6.93 4.86 2.93
C ILE A 71 -6.39 6.04 3.73
N LEU A 72 -7.11 6.47 4.78
CA LEU A 72 -6.64 7.54 5.67
C LEU A 72 -5.34 7.17 6.40
N ILE A 73 -5.23 5.95 6.93
CA ILE A 73 -4.01 5.46 7.59
C ILE A 73 -2.84 5.43 6.60
N PHE A 74 -3.01 4.77 5.46
CA PHE A 74 -1.96 4.61 4.46
C PHE A 74 -1.54 5.95 3.84
N GLY A 75 -2.50 6.81 3.52
CA GLY A 75 -2.23 8.17 3.03
C GLY A 75 -1.49 9.02 4.06
N THR A 76 -1.84 8.93 5.34
CA THR A 76 -1.14 9.65 6.42
C THR A 76 0.28 9.14 6.60
N ILE A 77 0.50 7.82 6.62
CA ILE A 77 1.84 7.23 6.71
C ILE A 77 2.70 7.65 5.52
N GLY A 78 2.16 7.56 4.30
CA GLY A 78 2.86 7.99 3.08
C GLY A 78 3.24 9.47 3.12
N TYR A 79 2.31 10.33 3.55
CA TYR A 79 2.57 11.75 3.73
C TYR A 79 3.67 12.03 4.77
N LEU A 80 3.64 11.34 5.92
CA LEU A 80 4.67 11.49 6.96
C LEU A 80 6.06 11.08 6.45
N MET A 81 6.16 9.95 5.75
CA MET A 81 7.42 9.48 5.17
C MET A 81 7.99 10.46 4.13
N ILE A 82 7.15 10.98 3.23
CA ILE A 82 7.56 11.98 2.23
C ILE A 82 8.00 13.27 2.92
N ARG A 83 7.26 13.72 3.95
CA ARG A 83 7.60 14.89 4.75
C ARG A 83 8.94 14.73 5.46
N GLU A 84 9.22 13.57 6.05
CA GLU A 84 10.50 13.24 6.67
C GLU A 84 11.64 13.18 5.65
N GLY A 85 11.42 12.56 4.49
CA GLY A 85 12.37 12.53 3.37
C GLY A 85 12.74 13.93 2.91
N ARG A 86 11.75 14.83 2.75
CA ARG A 86 11.97 16.24 2.42
C ARG A 86 12.75 16.98 3.51
N ARG A 87 12.46 16.73 4.79
CA ARG A 87 13.19 17.34 5.92
C ARG A 87 14.66 16.90 5.94
N LYS A 88 14.94 15.59 5.78
CA LYS A 88 16.31 15.07 5.69
C LYS A 88 17.06 15.66 4.48
N PHE A 89 16.39 15.83 3.34
CA PHE A 89 16.97 16.44 2.15
C PHE A 89 17.36 17.91 2.36
N LEU A 90 16.49 18.70 2.99
CA LEU A 90 16.76 20.11 3.30
C LEU A 90 17.90 20.27 4.31
N ASN A 91 17.98 19.39 5.32
CA ASN A 91 19.04 19.42 6.32
C ASN A 91 20.42 19.04 5.76
N ARG A 92 20.50 18.24 4.68
CA ARG A 92 21.77 17.93 4.00
C ARG A 92 22.33 19.09 3.15
N ARG A 93 21.52 20.12 2.86
CA ARG A 93 21.92 21.30 2.09
C ARG A 93 22.33 22.50 2.96
N LYS A 94 22.19 22.42 4.29
CA LYS A 94 22.72 23.39 5.25
C LYS A 94 24.07 22.92 5.75
#